data_AF-A0AAJ6D7B3-F1
#
_entry.id   AF-A0AAJ6D7B3-F1
#
_cell.length_a   1.000
_cell.length_b   1.000
_cell.length_c   1.000
_cell.angle_alpha   90.00
_cell.angle_beta   90.00
_cell.angle_gamma   90.00
#
_symmetry.space_group_name_H-M   'P 1'
#
loop_
_entity.id
_entity.type
_entity.pdbx_description
1 polymer ?
#
loop_
_entity_poly.entity_id
_entity_poly.type
_entity_poly.pdbx_seq_one_letter_code
_entity_poly.pdbx_strand_id
1 'polypeptide(L)'
;MSATIRLFVFGTLKRGFALHERGLARAHYRGLFKTRKPYPMLIAGRWFAPMMFDEPGNGTTVKGELYEVDDRTLRHLDLLESIGKPGHFRGLIELERVAGGDPCIAFAYFKSRSLAKPMHSDYLSTYDDRRFIPPEQRVERAPDQSRRTYSKDAGLR
;
A
#
# COMPACT_ATOMS: atom_id res chain seq x y z
N MET A 1 21.46 -13.87 -15.55
CA MET A 1 21.15 -12.53 -15.00
C MET A 1 19.69 -12.53 -14.57
N SER A 2 19.37 -12.13 -13.33
CA SER A 2 17.96 -12.00 -12.90
C SER A 2 17.35 -10.77 -13.59
N ALA A 3 16.07 -10.86 -13.96
CA ALA A 3 15.37 -9.75 -14.61
C ALA A 3 15.32 -8.55 -13.64
N THR A 4 15.62 -7.36 -14.16
CA THR A 4 15.50 -6.11 -13.40
C THR A 4 14.08 -5.58 -13.52
N ILE A 5 13.40 -5.45 -12.38
CA ILE A 5 12.00 -5.02 -12.31
C ILE A 5 11.94 -3.61 -11.74
N ARG A 6 11.19 -2.73 -12.40
CA ARG A 6 10.92 -1.39 -11.90
C ARG A 6 9.72 -1.40 -10.97
N LEU A 7 9.90 -0.85 -9.77
CA LEU A 7 8.88 -0.74 -8.75
C LEU A 7 8.77 0.70 -8.25
N PHE A 8 7.55 1.23 -8.30
CA PHE A 8 7.21 2.53 -7.75
C PHE A 8 6.53 2.38 -6.39
N VAL A 9 7.05 3.11 -5.41
CA VAL A 9 6.51 3.15 -4.05
C VAL A 9 6.12 4.56 -3.67
N PHE A 10 4.92 4.72 -3.14
CA PHE A 10 4.34 6.01 -2.77
C PHE A 10 4.09 6.14 -1.26
N GLY A 11 4.22 5.04 -0.50
CA GLY A 11 3.81 4.94 0.89
C GLY A 11 4.94 4.55 1.85
N THR A 12 4.67 3.56 2.69
CA THR A 12 5.53 3.14 3.83
C THR A 12 6.86 2.50 3.44
N LEU A 13 7.02 2.14 2.17
CA LEU A 13 8.27 1.61 1.61
C LEU A 13 9.27 2.70 1.15
N LYS A 14 8.83 3.98 1.07
CA LYS A 14 9.73 5.11 0.74
C LYS A 14 10.84 5.27 1.76
N ARG A 15 11.97 5.88 1.38
CA ARG A 15 13.08 6.20 2.31
C ARG A 15 12.59 6.98 3.52
N GLY A 16 13.06 6.59 4.70
CA GLY A 16 12.67 7.21 5.96
C GLY A 16 11.28 6.82 6.48
N PHE A 17 10.61 5.82 5.89
CA PHE A 17 9.35 5.26 6.38
C PHE A 17 9.49 3.82 6.87
N ALA A 18 8.49 3.37 7.63
CA ALA A 18 8.57 2.20 8.52
C ALA A 18 8.95 0.87 7.82
N LEU A 19 8.66 0.69 6.53
CA LEU A 19 8.94 -0.56 5.82
C LEU A 19 10.18 -0.49 4.92
N HIS A 20 10.86 0.66 4.83
CA HIS A 20 11.99 0.83 3.92
C HIS A 20 13.14 -0.16 4.21
N GLU A 21 13.60 -0.20 5.47
CA GLU A 21 14.72 -1.05 5.87
C GLU A 21 14.46 -2.54 5.65
N ARG A 22 13.19 -2.93 5.69
CA ARG A 22 12.75 -4.31 5.54
C ARG A 22 12.57 -4.73 4.09
N GLY A 23 12.34 -3.77 3.18
CA GLY A 23 11.95 -4.05 1.80
C GLY A 23 12.94 -3.57 0.75
N LEU A 24 13.42 -2.33 0.88
CA LEU A 24 14.11 -1.60 -0.20
C LEU A 24 15.48 -1.03 0.19
N ALA A 25 15.98 -1.28 1.41
CA ALA A 25 17.27 -0.77 1.88
C ALA A 25 18.44 -1.03 0.91
N ARG A 26 18.40 -2.19 0.25
CA ARG A 26 19.43 -2.66 -0.70
C ARG A 26 19.02 -2.55 -2.17
N ALA A 27 17.83 -2.02 -2.45
CA ALA A 27 17.33 -1.86 -3.81
C ALA A 27 17.98 -0.66 -4.50
N HIS A 28 18.12 -0.73 -5.82
CA HIS A 28 18.74 0.34 -6.58
C HIS A 28 17.76 1.51 -6.75
N TYR A 29 18.02 2.62 -6.07
CA TYR A 29 17.17 3.82 -6.13
C TYR A 29 17.37 4.58 -7.44
N ARG A 30 16.28 4.82 -8.17
CA ARG A 30 16.28 5.50 -9.47
C ARG A 30 15.79 6.94 -9.41
N GLY A 31 15.32 7.43 -8.26
CA GLY A 31 14.93 8.84 -8.07
C GLY A 31 13.47 9.04 -7.70
N LEU A 32 13.05 10.31 -7.69
CA LEU A 32 11.68 10.74 -7.45
C LEU A 32 10.88 10.75 -8.76
N PHE A 33 9.71 10.14 -8.70
CA PHE A 33 8.78 10.01 -9.83
C PHE A 33 7.37 10.42 -9.39
N LYS A 34 6.52 10.70 -10.37
CA LYS A 34 5.10 10.96 -10.17
C LYS A 34 4.28 10.15 -11.17
N THR A 35 3.06 9.79 -10.80
CA THR A 35 2.14 9.12 -11.73
C THR A 35 1.75 10.05 -12.86
N ARG A 36 1.71 9.55 -14.09
CA ARG A 36 1.31 10.35 -15.25
C ARG A 36 -0.20 10.64 -15.25
N LYS A 37 -0.99 9.66 -14.82
CA LYS A 37 -2.42 9.83 -14.52
C LYS A 37 -2.61 10.07 -13.03
N PRO A 38 -3.64 10.81 -12.61
CA PRO A 38 -4.01 10.86 -11.20
C PRO A 38 -4.57 9.50 -10.74
N TYR A 39 -4.34 9.17 -9.47
CA TYR A 39 -4.92 8.02 -8.80
C TYR A 39 -5.52 8.43 -7.44
N PRO A 40 -6.60 7.75 -6.97
CA PRO A 40 -7.06 7.88 -5.60
C PRO A 40 -6.02 7.24 -4.67
N MET A 41 -5.31 8.06 -3.89
CA MET A 41 -4.39 7.60 -2.85
C MET A 41 -4.78 8.26 -1.53
N LEU A 42 -4.93 7.50 -0.45
CA LEU A 42 -5.39 8.00 0.84
C LEU A 42 -4.88 7.15 1.99
N ILE A 43 -5.15 7.60 3.22
CA ILE A 43 -4.83 6.88 4.45
C ILE A 43 -6.09 6.22 4.97
N ALA A 44 -6.05 4.90 5.20
CA ALA A 44 -7.20 4.16 5.69
C ALA A 44 -6.84 2.94 6.52
N GLY A 45 -7.89 2.35 7.08
CA GLY A 45 -7.81 1.14 7.87
C GLY A 45 -7.34 1.40 9.29
N ARG A 46 -7.48 0.37 10.13
CA ARG A 46 -7.05 0.43 11.55
C ARG A 46 -5.55 0.69 11.75
N TRP A 47 -4.73 0.49 10.73
CA TRP A 47 -3.28 0.62 10.79
C TRP A 47 -2.76 1.89 10.10
N PHE A 48 -3.64 2.84 9.74
CA PHE A 48 -3.27 4.08 9.04
C PHE A 48 -2.39 3.84 7.80
N ALA A 49 -2.75 2.83 7.01
CA ALA A 49 -1.95 2.43 5.85
C ALA A 49 -2.24 3.37 4.66
N PRO A 50 -1.22 3.81 3.91
CA PRO A 50 -1.44 4.36 2.59
C PRO A 50 -2.03 3.30 1.68
N MET A 51 -3.06 3.67 0.93
CA MET A 51 -3.74 2.83 -0.04
C MET A 51 -3.92 3.61 -1.32
N MET A 52 -3.53 3.02 -2.45
CA MET A 52 -3.85 3.54 -3.78
C MET A 52 -4.84 2.59 -4.45
N PHE A 53 -5.85 3.14 -5.11
CA PHE A 53 -6.85 2.37 -5.83
C PHE A 53 -6.53 2.39 -7.33
N ASP A 54 -6.75 1.27 -8.02
CA ASP A 54 -6.50 1.15 -9.46
C ASP A 54 -7.65 1.78 -10.27
N GLU A 55 -7.75 3.10 -10.16
CA GLU A 55 -8.80 3.92 -10.75
C GLU A 55 -8.15 5.11 -11.48
N PRO A 56 -7.36 4.84 -12.53
CA PRO A 56 -6.60 5.87 -13.23
C PRO A 56 -7.50 6.98 -13.76
N GLY A 57 -7.08 8.23 -13.60
CA GLY A 57 -7.85 9.41 -14.00
C GLY A 57 -8.65 10.05 -12.87
N ASN A 58 -8.71 9.43 -11.69
CA ASN A 58 -9.36 9.97 -10.51
C ASN A 58 -8.34 10.34 -9.42
N GLY A 59 -8.67 11.27 -8.53
CA GLY A 59 -7.79 11.63 -7.41
C GLY A 59 -6.70 12.63 -7.80
N THR A 60 -5.45 12.36 -7.43
CA THR A 60 -4.34 13.31 -7.64
C THR A 60 -3.13 12.63 -8.27
N THR A 61 -2.23 13.42 -8.85
CA THR A 61 -0.92 12.91 -9.29
C THR A 61 -0.09 12.52 -8.08
N VAL A 62 0.14 11.22 -7.91
CA VAL A 62 0.83 10.66 -6.74
C VAL A 62 2.34 10.73 -6.95
N LYS A 63 3.06 11.30 -5.98
CA LYS A 63 4.51 11.37 -5.94
C LYS A 63 5.08 10.23 -5.11
N GLY A 64 6.20 9.70 -5.56
CA GLY A 64 6.87 8.59 -4.91
C GLY A 64 8.29 8.38 -5.40
N GLU A 65 8.80 7.19 -5.13
CA GLU A 65 10.16 6.78 -5.41
C GLU A 65 10.16 5.59 -6.37
N LEU A 66 11.09 5.60 -7.32
CA LEU A 66 11.30 4.49 -8.23
C LEU A 66 12.53 3.68 -7.81
N TYR A 67 12.40 2.36 -7.81
CA TYR A 67 13.46 1.41 -7.53
C TYR A 67 13.58 0.37 -8.64
N GLU A 68 14.78 -0.16 -8.79
CA GLU A 68 15.06 -1.39 -9.52
C GLU A 68 15.32 -2.52 -8.52
N VAL A 69 14.58 -3.62 -8.68
CA VAL A 69 14.60 -4.79 -7.79
C VAL A 69 14.72 -6.07 -8.61
N ASP A 70 15.26 -7.12 -8.00
CA ASP A 70 15.25 -8.47 -8.57
C ASP A 70 13.96 -9.22 -8.19
N ASP A 71 13.76 -10.39 -8.81
CA ASP A 71 12.58 -11.23 -8.57
C ASP A 71 12.44 -11.64 -7.09
N ARG A 72 13.56 -11.86 -6.40
CA ARG A 72 13.58 -12.27 -4.99
C ARG A 72 13.06 -11.14 -4.10
N THR A 73 13.56 -9.93 -4.31
CA THR A 73 13.15 -8.71 -3.59
C THR A 73 11.69 -8.42 -3.87
N LEU A 74 11.24 -8.54 -5.12
CA LEU A 74 9.85 -8.35 -5.48
C LEU A 74 8.91 -9.33 -4.75
N ARG A 75 9.25 -10.62 -4.70
CA ARG A 75 8.45 -11.61 -3.93
C ARG A 75 8.38 -11.28 -2.44
N HIS A 76 9.48 -10.78 -1.86
CA HIS A 76 9.49 -10.35 -0.47
C HIS A 76 8.59 -9.13 -0.22
N LEU A 77 8.61 -8.15 -1.14
CA LEU A 77 7.73 -6.99 -1.08
C LEU A 77 6.26 -7.36 -1.26
N ASP A 78 5.97 -8.32 -2.13
CA ASP A 78 4.62 -8.88 -2.31
C ASP A 78 4.07 -9.43 -0.98
N LEU A 79 4.90 -10.10 -0.18
CA LEU A 79 4.51 -10.57 1.17
C LEU A 79 4.24 -9.40 2.13
N LEU A 80 5.10 -8.37 2.14
CA LEU A 80 4.92 -7.19 3.00
C LEU A 80 3.62 -6.44 2.67
N GLU A 81 3.27 -6.36 1.39
CA GLU A 81 2.04 -5.71 0.91
C GLU A 81 0.82 -6.63 0.90
N SER A 82 0.97 -7.85 1.41
CA SER A 82 -0.08 -8.88 1.52
C SER A 82 -0.70 -9.31 0.18
N ILE A 83 0.09 -9.30 -0.89
CA ILE A 83 -0.29 -9.85 -2.19
C ILE A 83 -0.72 -11.32 -2.02
N GLY A 84 -1.81 -11.69 -2.71
CA GLY A 84 -2.47 -12.98 -2.57
C GLY A 84 -3.62 -12.99 -1.55
N LYS A 85 -3.76 -11.94 -0.73
CA LYS A 85 -4.98 -11.72 0.07
C LYS A 85 -6.03 -10.94 -0.73
N PRO A 86 -7.34 -11.18 -0.49
CA PRO A 86 -8.39 -10.46 -1.21
C PRO A 86 -8.24 -8.94 -1.13
N GLY A 87 -8.27 -8.29 -2.29
CA GLY A 87 -8.18 -6.84 -2.41
C GLY A 87 -6.75 -6.28 -2.35
N HIS A 88 -5.70 -7.10 -2.37
CA HIS A 88 -4.31 -6.67 -2.48
C HIS A 88 -3.71 -7.18 -3.79
N PHE A 89 -3.22 -6.26 -4.62
CA PHE A 89 -2.66 -6.61 -5.93
C PHE A 89 -1.61 -5.59 -6.37
N ARG A 90 -0.87 -5.93 -7.43
CA ARG A 90 0.05 -5.02 -8.10
C ARG A 90 -0.39 -4.83 -9.54
N GLY A 91 -0.15 -3.65 -10.09
CA GLY A 91 -0.46 -3.31 -11.48
C GLY A 91 0.67 -2.49 -12.09
N LEU A 92 0.68 -2.37 -13.42
CA LEU A 92 1.63 -1.52 -14.13
C LEU A 92 1.07 -0.10 -14.25
N ILE A 93 1.91 0.88 -13.99
CA ILE A 93 1.56 2.30 -14.13
C ILE A 93 2.61 3.07 -14.93
N GLU A 94 2.16 4.12 -15.62
CA GLU A 94 3.02 5.08 -16.29
C GLU A 94 3.47 6.17 -15.33
N LEU A 95 4.77 6.48 -15.36
CA LEU A 95 5.43 7.41 -14.47
C LEU A 95 6.25 8.42 -15.24
N GLU A 96 6.35 9.61 -14.68
CA GLU A 96 7.25 10.68 -15.13
C GLU A 96 8.25 11.00 -14.03
N ARG A 97 9.50 11.25 -14.41
CA ARG A 97 10.53 11.67 -13.46
C ARG A 97 10.29 13.11 -13.02
N VAL A 98 10.35 13.37 -11.71
CA VAL A 98 10.07 14.72 -11.18
C VAL A 98 11.08 15.76 -11.69
N ALA A 99 12.34 15.37 -11.82
CA ALA A 99 13.41 16.23 -12.32
C ALA A 99 13.45 16.34 -13.87
N GLY A 100 12.45 15.82 -14.58
CA GLY A 100 12.48 15.65 -16.03
C GLY A 100 13.22 14.39 -16.48
N GLY A 101 12.96 13.98 -17.71
CA GLY A 101 13.48 12.75 -18.33
C GLY A 101 12.37 11.87 -18.91
N ASP A 102 12.76 10.74 -19.50
CA ASP A 102 11.84 9.87 -20.20
C ASP A 102 10.83 9.20 -19.24
N PRO A 103 9.55 9.09 -19.67
CA PRO A 103 8.57 8.34 -18.92
C PRO A 103 8.95 6.85 -18.87
N CYS A 104 8.47 6.17 -17.85
CA CYS A 104 8.67 4.72 -17.74
C CYS A 104 7.44 4.02 -17.19
N ILE A 105 7.40 2.71 -17.37
CA ILE A 105 6.41 1.83 -16.77
C ILE A 105 7.05 1.09 -15.59
N ALA A 106 6.33 1.01 -14.48
CA ALA A 106 6.75 0.28 -13.29
C ALA A 106 5.56 -0.42 -12.64
N PHE A 107 5.84 -1.45 -11.83
CA PHE A 107 4.84 -1.97 -10.91
C PHE A 107 4.54 -0.96 -9.80
N ALA A 108 3.29 -0.96 -9.33
CA ALA A 108 2.88 -0.32 -8.08
C ALA A 108 1.88 -1.21 -7.35
N TYR A 109 1.80 -1.03 -6.04
CA TYR A 109 0.88 -1.76 -5.17
C TYR A 109 -0.45 -1.04 -5.01
N PHE A 110 -1.54 -1.79 -5.14
CA PHE A 110 -2.91 -1.31 -5.08
C PHE A 110 -3.72 -2.09 -4.04
N LYS A 111 -4.77 -1.43 -3.56
CA LYS A 111 -5.77 -2.03 -2.67
C LYS A 111 -7.17 -1.78 -3.19
N SER A 112 -8.09 -2.71 -2.96
CA SER A 112 -9.51 -2.46 -3.25
C SER A 112 -10.12 -1.48 -2.25
N ARG A 113 -11.07 -0.65 -2.72
CA ARG A 113 -11.83 0.29 -1.86
C ARG A 113 -12.48 -0.36 -0.65
N SER A 114 -12.86 -1.64 -0.75
CA SER A 114 -13.47 -2.39 0.36
C SER A 114 -12.59 -2.44 1.62
N LEU A 115 -11.26 -2.35 1.46
CA LEU A 115 -10.28 -2.35 2.55
C LEU A 115 -10.10 -0.98 3.21
N ALA A 116 -10.56 0.10 2.57
CA ALA A 116 -10.34 1.46 3.00
C ALA A 116 -11.36 1.92 4.07
N LYS A 117 -11.42 1.20 5.20
CA LYS A 117 -12.37 1.47 6.28
C LYS A 117 -11.72 1.41 7.67
N PRO A 118 -11.83 2.47 8.49
CA PRO A 118 -12.29 3.83 8.12
C PRO A 118 -11.28 4.53 7.20
N MET A 119 -11.73 5.55 6.49
CA MET A 119 -10.85 6.51 5.81
C MET A 119 -10.42 7.59 6.81
N HIS A 120 -9.14 7.96 6.79
CA HIS A 120 -8.53 8.95 7.69
C HIS A 120 -8.05 10.20 6.98
N SER A 121 -8.20 10.27 5.66
CA SER A 121 -7.85 11.41 4.83
C SER A 121 -8.69 11.44 3.55
N ASP A 122 -8.71 12.60 2.90
CA ASP A 122 -9.06 12.73 1.48
C ASP A 122 -7.94 12.15 0.58
N TYR A 123 -8.05 12.37 -0.73
CA TYR A 123 -7.01 11.98 -1.67
C TYR A 123 -5.76 12.86 -1.53
N LEU A 124 -4.61 12.20 -1.49
CA LEU A 124 -3.30 12.77 -1.25
C LEU A 124 -2.44 12.64 -2.50
N SER A 125 -1.62 13.65 -2.76
CA SER A 125 -0.56 13.58 -3.78
C SER A 125 0.76 13.04 -3.23
N THR A 126 0.98 13.12 -1.92
CA THR A 126 2.17 12.63 -1.23
C THR A 126 1.79 12.05 0.12
N TYR A 127 2.44 10.96 0.53
CA TYR A 127 2.26 10.35 1.84
C TYR A 127 3.38 10.76 2.80
N ASP A 128 3.05 11.49 3.87
CA ASP A 128 4.00 11.92 4.90
C ASP A 128 3.52 11.59 6.33
N ASP A 129 2.44 10.81 6.46
CA ASP A 129 1.83 10.44 7.73
C ASP A 129 2.71 9.44 8.53
N ARG A 130 2.77 9.62 9.85
CA ARG A 130 3.62 8.84 10.77
C ARG A 130 2.85 7.90 11.69
N ARG A 131 1.53 7.82 11.57
CA ARG A 131 0.64 6.98 12.39
C ARG A 131 0.58 5.53 11.91
N PHE A 132 1.23 5.19 10.80
CA PHE A 132 1.21 3.82 10.28
C PHE A 132 1.74 2.81 11.30
N ILE A 133 0.96 1.77 11.52
CA ILE A 133 1.31 0.69 12.45
C ILE A 133 1.89 -0.50 11.66
N PRO A 134 3.22 -0.74 11.72
CA PRO A 134 3.86 -1.81 10.99
C PRO A 134 3.45 -3.18 11.54
N PRO A 135 3.50 -4.26 10.73
CA PRO A 135 2.99 -5.58 11.09
C PRO A 135 3.40 -6.12 12.48
N GLU A 136 4.64 -5.91 12.87
CA GLU A 136 5.27 -6.34 14.12
C GLU A 136 4.70 -5.64 15.38
N GLN A 137 4.05 -4.50 15.22
CA GLN A 137 3.40 -3.76 16.31
C GLN A 137 1.89 -4.03 16.37
N ARG A 138 1.35 -4.85 15.46
CA ARG A 138 -0.08 -5.12 15.40
C ARG A 138 -0.43 -6.17 16.43
N VAL A 139 -1.10 -5.73 17.48
CA VAL A 139 -1.78 -6.63 18.41
C VAL A 139 -3.08 -7.10 17.75
N GLU A 140 -3.21 -8.40 17.51
CA GLU A 140 -4.50 -8.98 17.16
C GLU A 140 -5.43 -8.80 18.37
N ARG A 141 -6.46 -7.96 18.24
CA ARG A 141 -7.57 -8.04 19.19
C ARG A 141 -8.20 -9.42 19.01
N ALA A 142 -8.24 -10.20 20.08
CA ALA A 142 -9.03 -11.43 20.14
C ALA A 142 -10.46 -11.11 19.66
N PRO A 143 -11.12 -12.03 18.92
CA PRO A 143 -12.50 -11.84 18.56
C PRO A 143 -13.31 -11.57 19.82
N ASP A 144 -14.08 -10.49 19.78
CA ASP A 144 -14.95 -10.06 20.86
C ASP A 144 -15.92 -11.20 21.23
N GLN A 145 -15.69 -11.84 22.38
CA GLN A 145 -16.54 -12.91 22.89
C GLN A 145 -17.89 -12.39 23.45
N SER A 146 -18.17 -11.08 23.36
CA SER A 146 -19.40 -10.48 23.93
C SER A 146 -20.69 -10.75 23.13
N ARG A 147 -20.67 -11.59 22.10
CA ARG A 147 -21.90 -12.10 21.43
C ARG A 147 -22.34 -13.49 21.89
N ARG A 148 -22.26 -13.79 23.19
CA ARG A 148 -22.96 -14.94 23.79
C ARG A 148 -23.70 -14.57 25.08
N THR A 149 -24.85 -13.90 24.94
CA THR A 149 -25.98 -13.87 25.89
C THR A 149 -27.15 -13.24 25.12
N TYR A 150 -28.20 -13.95 24.69
CA TYR A 150 -29.42 -14.38 25.39
C TYR A 150 -30.25 -15.19 24.34
N SER A 151 -31.13 -16.16 24.60
CA SER A 151 -31.60 -16.88 25.78
C SER A 151 -32.23 -18.19 25.26
N LYS A 152 -31.97 -19.32 25.92
CA LYS A 152 -32.92 -20.44 25.96
C LYS A 152 -34.02 -20.06 26.97
N ASP A 153 -35.19 -20.65 26.79
CA ASP A 153 -36.31 -20.75 27.74
C ASP A 153 -37.26 -19.54 27.88
N ALA A 154 -38.31 -19.58 27.06
CA ALA A 154 -39.70 -19.62 27.52
C ALA A 154 -40.41 -20.56 26.53
N GLY A 155 -41.14 -21.60 26.88
CA GLY A 155 -41.88 -21.89 28.10
C GLY A 155 -43.12 -22.64 27.61
N LEU A 156 -43.23 -23.88 28.05
CA LEU A 156 -44.36 -24.80 27.89
C LEU A 156 -45.72 -24.09 28.04
N ARG A 157 -46.58 -24.18 27.02
CA ARG A 157 -48.03 -24.50 27.07
C ARG A 157 -48.61 -24.60 25.67
#